data_AF-A0A349IPX4-F1
#
_entry.id   AF-A0A349IPX4-F1
#
_cell.length_a   1.000
_cell.length_b   1.000
_cell.length_c   1.000
_cell.angle_alpha   90.00
_cell.angle_beta   90.00
_cell.angle_gamma   90.00
#
_symmetry.space_group_name_H-M   'P 1'
#
loop_
_entity.id
_entity.type
_entity.pdbx_description
1 polymer ?
#
loop_
_entity_poly.entity_id
_entity_poly.type
_entity_poly.pdbx_seq_one_letter_code
_entity_poly.pdbx_strand_id
1 'polypeptide(L)'
;MTLAIIFLILGLGVLIFGAEILVRGSASMAKKWGISSIVIGLTVVAFGTSAPELIVNIISAVKGSADIAIGNIVGSNIANILLILGIASIIYPLNVKGNTVWKEIPFAILAIVLVYTMGNDMLFDGVSHSAITRTDGFSLIAIFIIFMFYIFALSKAEGKPEHITTYSWRLSIIMTVGGLVCLFLGGKLLVDNAIILARIAGMSEALIGLTIVAVGTSLPELATSIIAAMHHHDDIAVGNIVGSNIFNVFWILGLTGTMLQLPFNPTANIDVLVGVGATVLLFVFMFIGRRNKVDRWQGITFVTLYIIYTMYLIQRG
;
A
#
# COMPACT_ATOMS: atom_id res chain seq x y z
N MET A 1 5.63 16.30 -25.62
CA MET A 1 6.72 15.45 -25.08
C MET A 1 7.58 16.21 -24.05
N THR A 2 8.30 17.26 -24.42
CA THR A 2 9.21 18.00 -23.50
C THR A 2 8.53 18.50 -22.23
N LEU A 3 7.35 19.13 -22.33
CA LEU A 3 6.61 19.61 -21.17
C LEU A 3 6.20 18.47 -20.22
N ALA A 4 5.83 17.30 -20.77
CA ALA A 4 5.48 16.13 -19.97
C ALA A 4 6.69 15.56 -19.22
N ILE A 5 7.87 15.55 -19.85
CA ILE A 5 9.12 15.16 -19.19
C ILE A 5 9.46 16.12 -18.05
N ILE A 6 9.31 17.43 -18.25
CA ILE A 6 9.55 18.44 -17.21
C ILE A 6 8.61 18.23 -16.02
N PHE A 7 7.32 18.03 -16.27
CA PHE A 7 6.35 17.78 -15.20
C PHE A 7 6.54 16.43 -14.52
N LEU A 8 7.01 15.41 -15.22
CA LEU A 8 7.38 14.12 -14.62
C LEU A 8 8.54 14.30 -13.62
N ILE A 9 9.59 15.02 -14.01
CA ILE A 9 10.73 15.32 -13.12
C ILE A 9 10.27 16.18 -11.93
N LEU A 10 9.44 17.20 -12.17
CA LEU A 10 8.89 18.04 -11.11
C LEU A 10 8.02 17.22 -10.15
N GLY A 11 7.16 16.33 -10.66
CA GLY A 11 6.31 15.46 -9.85
C GLY A 11 7.13 14.53 -8.96
N LEU A 12 8.22 13.95 -9.50
CA LEU A 12 9.17 13.16 -8.72
C LEU A 12 9.83 13.98 -7.61
N GLY A 13 10.27 15.21 -7.92
CA GLY A 13 10.83 16.11 -6.92
C GLY A 13 9.84 16.46 -5.79
N VAL A 14 8.58 16.73 -6.14
CA VAL A 14 7.50 17.00 -5.18
C VAL A 14 7.18 15.76 -4.33
N LEU A 15 7.18 14.56 -4.92
CA LEU A 15 7.01 13.29 -4.19
C LEU A 15 8.12 13.08 -3.15
N ILE A 16 9.39 13.23 -3.56
CA ILE A 16 10.54 13.05 -2.66
C ILE A 16 10.48 14.07 -1.52
N PHE A 17 10.21 15.34 -1.84
CA PHE A 17 10.06 16.39 -0.83
C PHE A 17 8.88 16.13 0.11
N GLY A 18 7.73 15.71 -0.44
CA GLY A 18 6.53 15.38 0.32
C GLY A 18 6.76 14.23 1.31
N ALA A 19 7.42 13.16 0.84
CA ALA A 19 7.82 12.02 1.67
C ALA A 19 8.77 12.45 2.80
N GLU A 20 9.75 13.29 2.51
CA GLU A 20 10.72 13.80 3.50
C GLU A 20 10.02 14.54 4.65
N ILE A 21 9.15 15.49 4.33
CA ILE A 21 8.45 16.26 5.37
C ILE A 21 7.38 15.41 6.08
N LEU A 22 6.72 14.48 5.38
CA LEU A 22 5.76 13.56 5.98
C LEU A 22 6.43 12.66 7.02
N VAL A 23 7.52 11.99 6.67
CA VAL A 23 8.24 11.06 7.56
C VAL A 23 8.75 11.80 8.80
N ARG A 24 9.35 12.99 8.64
CA ARG A 24 9.84 13.80 9.77
C ARG A 24 8.71 14.33 10.65
N GLY A 25 7.63 14.83 10.03
CA GLY A 25 6.48 15.37 10.74
C GLY A 25 5.75 14.30 11.54
N SER A 26 5.48 13.17 10.90
CA SER A 26 4.77 12.03 11.48
C SER A 26 5.56 11.36 12.62
N ALA A 27 6.87 11.15 12.45
CA ALA A 27 7.75 10.66 13.51
C ALA A 27 7.77 11.61 14.74
N SER A 28 7.87 12.93 14.49
CA SER A 28 7.81 13.94 15.55
C SER A 28 6.46 13.95 16.28
N MET A 29 5.34 13.75 15.56
CA MET A 29 4.01 13.61 16.16
C MET A 29 3.90 12.36 17.05
N ALA A 30 4.38 11.22 16.56
CA ALA A 30 4.37 9.95 17.31
C ALA A 30 5.05 10.14 18.67
N LYS A 31 6.27 10.68 18.66
CA LYS A 31 7.07 10.93 19.86
C LYS A 31 6.39 11.87 20.85
N LYS A 32 5.69 12.90 20.38
CA LYS A 32 4.99 13.87 21.25
C LYS A 32 3.73 13.33 21.88
N TRP A 33 3.00 12.48 21.18
CA TRP A 33 1.79 11.85 21.70
C TRP A 33 2.09 10.63 22.57
N GLY A 34 3.36 10.25 22.73
CA GLY A 34 3.76 9.07 23.49
C GLY A 34 3.25 7.78 22.86
N ILE A 35 2.96 7.81 21.56
CA ILE A 35 2.54 6.65 20.77
C ILE A 35 3.72 6.15 19.95
N SER A 36 3.71 4.87 19.61
CA SER A 36 4.77 4.28 18.82
C SER A 36 4.78 4.84 17.38
N SER A 37 5.98 4.99 16.80
CA SER A 37 6.19 5.40 15.41
C SER A 37 5.42 4.50 14.44
N ILE A 38 5.34 3.20 14.76
CA ILE A 38 4.59 2.23 13.97
C ILE A 38 3.09 2.52 13.92
N VAL A 39 2.46 2.98 15.01
CA VAL A 39 1.03 3.31 14.97
C VAL A 39 0.77 4.51 14.08
N ILE A 40 1.65 5.51 14.08
CA ILE A 40 1.54 6.61 13.12
C ILE A 40 1.78 6.12 11.68
N GLY A 41 2.75 5.23 11.47
CA GLY A 41 3.00 4.57 10.18
C GLY A 41 1.78 3.82 9.65
N LEU A 42 1.18 2.97 10.48
CA LEU A 42 0.00 2.16 10.17
C LEU A 42 -1.30 2.95 10.07
N THR A 43 -1.35 4.19 10.56
CA THR A 43 -2.58 5.00 10.57
C THR A 43 -2.45 6.23 9.71
N VAL A 44 -1.86 7.32 10.21
CA VAL A 44 -1.82 8.61 9.50
C VAL A 44 -1.07 8.51 8.19
N VAL A 45 0.06 7.80 8.18
CA VAL A 45 0.89 7.67 6.98
C VAL A 45 0.20 6.74 5.98
N ALA A 46 -0.06 5.48 6.35
CA ALA A 46 -0.73 4.51 5.47
C ALA A 46 -2.11 5.00 4.96
N PHE A 47 -2.95 5.59 5.81
CA PHE A 47 -4.24 6.16 5.39
C PHE A 47 -4.05 7.27 4.37
N GLY A 48 -3.11 8.17 4.62
CA GLY A 48 -2.88 9.33 3.79
C GLY A 48 -2.24 8.98 2.45
N THR A 49 -1.31 8.03 2.43
CA THR A 49 -0.70 7.56 1.19
C THR A 49 -1.66 6.73 0.36
N SER A 50 -2.59 6.00 0.99
CA SER A 50 -3.59 5.14 0.28
C SER A 50 -4.90 5.88 -0.08
N ALA A 51 -4.95 7.20 0.14
CA ALA A 51 -6.07 8.03 -0.32
C ALA A 51 -6.23 8.09 -1.86
N PRO A 52 -5.16 8.13 -2.69
CA PRO A 52 -5.26 8.01 -4.14
C PRO A 52 -5.91 6.69 -4.56
N GLU A 53 -5.51 5.57 -3.94
CA GLU A 53 -6.09 4.25 -4.17
C GLU A 53 -7.59 4.27 -3.86
N LEU A 54 -8.01 4.90 -2.76
CA LEU A 54 -9.44 5.01 -2.42
C LEU A 54 -10.22 5.75 -3.52
N ILE A 55 -9.69 6.89 -3.97
CA ILE A 55 -10.33 7.72 -4.99
C ILE A 55 -10.45 6.93 -6.30
N VAL A 56 -9.37 6.30 -6.74
CA VAL A 56 -9.35 5.48 -7.96
C VAL A 56 -10.30 4.30 -7.83
N ASN A 57 -10.35 3.64 -6.68
CA ASN A 57 -11.21 2.49 -6.44
C ASN A 57 -12.70 2.87 -6.49
N ILE A 58 -13.10 3.94 -5.80
CA ILE A 58 -14.49 4.43 -5.81
C ILE A 58 -14.89 4.88 -7.23
N ILE A 59 -14.05 5.65 -7.91
CA ILE A 59 -14.35 6.13 -9.27
C ILE A 59 -14.50 4.95 -10.24
N SER A 60 -13.62 3.94 -10.13
CA SER A 60 -13.67 2.76 -11.00
C SER A 60 -14.93 1.94 -10.75
N ALA A 61 -15.31 1.74 -9.49
CA ALA A 61 -16.53 1.05 -9.12
C ALA A 61 -17.79 1.78 -9.60
N VAL A 62 -17.88 3.11 -9.38
CA VAL A 62 -19.03 3.93 -9.82
C VAL A 62 -19.17 3.95 -11.35
N LYS A 63 -18.06 3.83 -12.08
CA LYS A 63 -18.06 3.72 -13.56
C LYS A 63 -18.39 2.31 -14.07
N GLY A 64 -18.67 1.35 -13.19
CA GLY A 64 -18.98 -0.04 -13.56
C GLY A 64 -17.75 -0.87 -13.92
N SER A 65 -16.54 -0.40 -13.60
CA SER A 65 -15.28 -1.11 -13.87
C SER A 65 -14.78 -1.84 -12.61
N ALA A 66 -15.55 -2.83 -12.15
CA ALA A 66 -15.23 -3.60 -10.93
C ALA A 66 -13.89 -4.33 -11.00
N ASP A 67 -13.53 -4.86 -12.18
CA ASP A 67 -12.22 -5.51 -12.42
C ASP A 67 -11.04 -4.54 -12.15
N ILE A 68 -11.20 -3.26 -12.50
CA ILE A 68 -10.18 -2.23 -12.24
C ILE A 68 -10.10 -1.92 -10.75
N ALA A 69 -11.25 -1.85 -10.06
CA ALA A 69 -11.29 -1.63 -8.62
C ALA A 69 -10.57 -2.76 -7.86
N ILE A 70 -10.99 -4.02 -8.08
CA ILE A 70 -10.36 -5.19 -7.43
C ILE A 70 -8.89 -5.31 -7.83
N GLY A 71 -8.58 -5.14 -9.13
CA GLY A 71 -7.21 -5.19 -9.65
C GLY A 71 -6.30 -4.12 -9.05
N ASN A 72 -6.80 -2.90 -8.81
CA ASN A 72 -6.06 -1.84 -8.13
C ASN A 72 -5.69 -2.25 -6.70
N ILE A 73 -6.63 -2.78 -5.91
CA ILE A 73 -6.40 -3.21 -4.53
C ILE A 73 -5.39 -4.37 -4.45
N VAL A 74 -5.60 -5.42 -5.25
CA VAL A 74 -4.74 -6.60 -5.26
C VAL A 74 -3.35 -6.24 -5.82
N GLY A 75 -3.30 -5.46 -6.90
CA GLY A 75 -2.07 -5.00 -7.53
C GLY A 75 -1.23 -4.12 -6.61
N SER A 76 -1.85 -3.14 -5.93
CA SER A 76 -1.16 -2.31 -4.93
C SER A 76 -0.63 -3.15 -3.78
N ASN A 77 -1.38 -4.15 -3.29
CA ASN A 77 -0.89 -5.04 -2.22
C ASN A 77 0.34 -5.85 -2.64
N ILE A 78 0.36 -6.35 -3.88
CA ILE A 78 1.51 -7.06 -4.45
C ILE A 78 2.69 -6.11 -4.61
N ALA A 79 2.48 -4.90 -5.16
CA ALA A 79 3.54 -3.91 -5.34
C ALA A 79 4.14 -3.46 -4.00
N ASN A 80 3.30 -3.24 -2.99
CA ASN A 80 3.74 -2.87 -1.64
C ASN A 80 4.74 -3.88 -1.07
N ILE A 81 4.47 -5.18 -1.18
CA ILE A 81 5.37 -6.22 -0.67
C ILE A 81 6.54 -6.48 -1.63
N LEU A 82 6.27 -6.78 -2.89
CA LEU A 82 7.30 -7.27 -3.80
C LEU A 82 8.21 -6.14 -4.33
N LEU A 83 7.64 -4.96 -4.62
CA LEU A 83 8.40 -3.83 -5.15
C LEU A 83 8.87 -2.89 -4.05
N ILE A 84 7.96 -2.34 -3.25
CA ILE A 84 8.27 -1.23 -2.33
C ILE A 84 9.12 -1.73 -1.16
N LEU A 85 8.67 -2.76 -0.44
CA LEU A 85 9.45 -3.38 0.64
C LEU A 85 10.75 -3.97 0.09
N GLY A 86 10.69 -4.56 -1.10
CA GLY A 86 11.85 -5.07 -1.83
C GLY A 86 12.93 -4.01 -2.02
N ILE A 87 12.59 -2.88 -2.64
CA ILE A 87 13.50 -1.76 -2.87
C ILE A 87 13.97 -1.15 -1.54
N ALA A 88 13.07 -0.91 -0.59
CA ALA A 88 13.42 -0.31 0.69
C ALA A 88 14.44 -1.17 1.47
N SER A 89 14.26 -2.50 1.48
CA SER A 89 15.17 -3.44 2.15
C SER A 89 16.51 -3.64 1.42
N ILE A 90 16.55 -3.48 0.10
CA ILE A 90 17.81 -3.43 -0.67
C ILE A 90 18.63 -2.21 -0.28
N ILE A 91 17.99 -1.04 -0.19
CA ILE A 91 18.64 0.22 0.22
C ILE A 91 19.16 0.08 1.65
N TYR A 92 18.25 -0.25 2.58
CA TYR A 92 18.55 -0.37 4.00
C TYR A 92 17.84 -1.58 4.64
N PRO A 93 18.56 -2.54 5.23
CA PRO A 93 17.95 -3.71 5.88
C PRO A 93 17.01 -3.33 7.03
N LEU A 94 15.72 -3.63 6.88
CA LEU A 94 14.65 -3.15 7.76
C LEU A 94 14.42 -4.08 8.94
N ASN A 95 14.50 -3.58 10.17
CA ASN A 95 14.08 -4.34 11.34
C ASN A 95 12.56 -4.33 11.47
N VAL A 96 11.97 -5.44 11.89
CA VAL A 96 10.52 -5.61 12.01
C VAL A 96 10.19 -5.86 13.48
N LYS A 97 9.21 -5.14 14.05
CA LYS A 97 8.83 -5.36 15.46
C LYS A 97 8.06 -6.67 15.60
N GLY A 98 8.20 -7.31 16.77
CA GLY A 98 7.51 -8.58 17.04
C GLY A 98 5.99 -8.50 16.89
N ASN A 99 5.39 -7.36 17.24
CA ASN A 99 3.96 -7.11 17.02
C ASN A 99 3.62 -7.10 15.51
N THR A 100 4.43 -6.47 14.67
CA THR A 100 4.27 -6.51 13.22
C THR A 100 4.35 -7.92 12.66
N VAL A 101 5.35 -8.69 13.10
CA VAL A 101 5.54 -10.07 12.68
C VAL A 101 4.33 -10.92 13.03
N TRP A 102 3.83 -10.85 14.25
CA TRP A 102 2.82 -11.80 14.76
C TRP A 102 1.38 -11.31 14.69
N LYS A 103 1.13 -10.03 14.42
CA LYS A 103 -0.21 -9.46 14.39
C LYS A 103 -0.49 -8.81 13.04
N GLU A 104 0.32 -7.84 12.63
CA GLU A 104 0.01 -7.03 11.44
C GLU A 104 0.20 -7.80 10.14
N ILE A 105 1.31 -8.53 9.97
CA ILE A 105 1.53 -9.35 8.77
C ILE A 105 0.48 -10.48 8.65
N PRO A 106 0.18 -11.26 9.71
CA PRO A 106 -0.92 -12.22 9.68
C PRO A 106 -2.28 -11.59 9.37
N PHE A 107 -2.53 -10.38 9.85
CA PHE A 107 -3.76 -9.66 9.53
C PHE A 107 -3.82 -9.21 8.06
N ALA A 108 -2.68 -8.83 7.46
CA ALA A 108 -2.59 -8.59 6.03
C ALA A 108 -2.79 -9.87 5.20
N ILE A 109 -2.32 -11.03 5.69
CA ILE A 109 -2.62 -12.34 5.08
C ILE A 109 -4.12 -12.62 5.14
N LEU A 110 -4.74 -12.44 6.31
CA LEU A 110 -6.18 -12.59 6.47
C LEU A 110 -6.94 -11.69 5.49
N ALA A 111 -6.50 -10.44 5.33
CA ALA A 111 -7.11 -9.49 4.41
C ALA A 111 -7.16 -10.05 2.98
N ILE A 112 -6.01 -10.41 2.41
CA ILE A 112 -5.96 -10.88 1.02
C ILE A 112 -6.60 -12.26 0.83
N VAL A 113 -6.57 -13.13 1.86
CA VAL A 113 -7.32 -14.40 1.85
C VAL A 113 -8.83 -14.15 1.84
N LEU A 114 -9.32 -13.17 2.59
CA LEU A 114 -10.74 -12.82 2.58
C LEU A 114 -11.18 -12.30 1.22
N VAL A 115 -10.34 -11.55 0.49
CA VAL A 115 -10.61 -11.19 -0.91
C VAL A 115 -10.79 -12.43 -1.78
N TYR A 116 -9.94 -13.46 -1.59
CA TYR A 116 -10.08 -14.73 -2.32
C TYR A 116 -11.39 -15.43 -1.97
N THR A 117 -11.72 -15.58 -0.69
CA THR A 117 -12.91 -16.34 -0.28
C THR A 117 -14.20 -15.60 -0.62
N MET A 118 -14.31 -14.31 -0.28
CA MET A 118 -15.49 -13.46 -0.54
C MET A 118 -15.63 -13.09 -2.02
N GLY A 119 -14.56 -13.17 -2.80
CA GLY A 119 -14.64 -12.97 -4.24
C GLY A 119 -15.15 -14.19 -4.99
N ASN A 120 -15.18 -15.38 -4.37
CA ASN A 120 -15.44 -16.65 -5.07
C ASN A 120 -16.69 -17.38 -4.56
N ASP A 121 -17.83 -16.68 -4.43
CA ASP A 121 -19.12 -17.25 -4.02
C ASP A 121 -19.55 -18.47 -4.85
N MET A 122 -19.19 -18.52 -6.15
CA MET A 122 -19.49 -19.69 -6.97
C MET A 122 -18.77 -20.96 -6.48
N LEU A 123 -17.54 -20.82 -5.96
CA LEU A 123 -16.75 -21.94 -5.44
C LEU A 123 -17.18 -22.32 -4.02
N PHE A 124 -17.53 -21.34 -3.18
CA PHE A 124 -17.79 -21.57 -1.75
C PHE A 124 -19.28 -21.71 -1.40
N ASP A 125 -20.15 -20.92 -2.03
CA ASP A 125 -21.59 -20.87 -1.75
C ASP A 125 -22.44 -21.53 -2.84
N GLY A 126 -21.84 -21.93 -3.96
CA GLY A 126 -22.52 -22.59 -5.09
C GLY A 126 -23.45 -21.65 -5.88
N VAL A 127 -23.25 -20.34 -5.75
CA VAL A 127 -24.07 -19.31 -6.42
C VAL A 127 -23.66 -19.18 -7.90
N SER A 128 -24.59 -18.75 -8.75
CA SER A 128 -24.38 -18.62 -10.20
C SER A 128 -23.32 -17.60 -10.64
N HIS A 129 -22.96 -16.64 -9.78
CA HIS A 129 -22.01 -15.57 -10.10
C HIS A 129 -21.17 -15.23 -8.87
N SER A 130 -19.88 -14.98 -9.10
CA SER A 130 -18.93 -14.53 -8.09
C SER A 130 -18.92 -13.00 -7.99
N ALA A 131 -19.06 -12.45 -6.79
CA ALA A 131 -18.97 -11.01 -6.56
C ALA A 131 -18.61 -10.70 -5.10
N ILE A 132 -17.86 -9.63 -4.88
CA ILE A 132 -17.78 -9.05 -3.54
C ILE A 132 -19.08 -8.31 -3.28
N THR A 133 -19.87 -8.83 -2.36
CA THR A 133 -21.21 -8.35 -2.04
C THR A 133 -21.16 -7.15 -1.08
N ARG A 134 -22.31 -6.49 -0.90
CA ARG A 134 -22.43 -5.43 0.12
C ARG A 134 -22.21 -5.94 1.54
N THR A 135 -22.63 -7.17 1.81
CA THR A 135 -22.42 -7.84 3.10
C THR A 135 -20.94 -8.09 3.36
N ASP A 136 -20.16 -8.44 2.33
CA ASP A 136 -18.71 -8.53 2.44
C ASP A 136 -18.11 -7.16 2.72
N GLY A 137 -18.55 -6.13 2.01
CA GLY A 137 -18.13 -4.75 2.27
C GLY A 137 -18.33 -4.31 3.73
N PHE A 138 -19.52 -4.57 4.29
CA PHE A 138 -19.80 -4.26 5.70
C PHE A 138 -18.93 -5.08 6.65
N SER A 139 -18.69 -6.36 6.33
CA SER A 139 -17.84 -7.25 7.13
C SER A 139 -16.39 -6.76 7.14
N LEU A 140 -15.85 -6.38 5.98
CA LEU A 140 -14.50 -5.82 5.84
C LEU A 140 -14.35 -4.51 6.64
N ILE A 141 -15.34 -3.62 6.59
CA ILE A 141 -15.33 -2.38 7.39
C ILE A 141 -15.44 -2.66 8.89
N ALA A 142 -16.24 -3.63 9.31
CA ALA A 142 -16.32 -4.02 10.73
C ALA A 142 -14.96 -4.55 11.22
N ILE A 143 -14.30 -5.39 10.42
CA ILE A 143 -12.95 -5.90 10.69
C ILE A 143 -11.93 -4.75 10.75
N PHE A 144 -12.02 -3.78 9.82
CA PHE A 144 -11.19 -2.57 9.83
C PHE A 144 -11.31 -1.80 11.15
N ILE A 145 -12.55 -1.53 11.59
CA ILE A 145 -12.82 -0.78 12.82
C ILE A 145 -12.24 -1.51 14.03
N ILE A 146 -12.44 -2.83 14.14
CA ILE A 146 -11.89 -3.66 15.22
C ILE A 146 -10.35 -3.58 15.22
N PHE A 147 -9.72 -3.69 14.06
CA PHE A 147 -8.26 -3.58 13.93
C PHE A 147 -7.74 -2.20 14.35
N MET A 148 -8.41 -1.12 13.95
CA MET A 148 -8.02 0.23 14.35
C MET A 148 -8.09 0.39 15.88
N PHE A 149 -9.17 -0.06 16.52
CA PHE A 149 -9.27 -0.06 17.98
C PHE A 149 -8.14 -0.84 18.65
N TYR A 150 -7.83 -2.03 18.10
CA TYR A 150 -6.76 -2.88 18.60
C TYR A 150 -5.38 -2.19 18.53
N ILE A 151 -5.03 -1.58 17.40
CA ILE A 151 -3.76 -0.87 17.20
C ILE A 151 -3.64 0.33 18.14
N PHE A 152 -4.70 1.13 18.28
CA PHE A 152 -4.70 2.26 19.20
C PHE A 152 -4.55 1.83 20.67
N ALA A 153 -5.20 0.74 21.08
CA ALA A 153 -5.10 0.22 22.44
C ALA A 153 -3.68 -0.29 22.76
N LEU A 154 -3.04 -0.99 21.81
CA LEU A 154 -1.70 -1.55 21.99
C LEU A 154 -0.62 -0.46 22.05
N SER A 155 -0.79 0.60 21.26
CA SER A 155 0.17 1.72 21.17
C SER A 155 0.44 2.42 22.49
N LYS A 156 -0.60 2.57 23.32
CA LYS A 156 -0.52 3.30 24.59
C LYS A 156 0.32 2.58 25.65
N ALA A 157 0.58 1.28 25.46
CA ALA A 157 1.30 0.44 26.42
C ALA A 157 2.82 0.33 26.14
N GLU A 158 3.29 0.61 24.92
CA GLU A 158 4.66 0.25 24.48
C GLU A 158 5.57 1.45 24.11
N GLY A 159 5.24 2.68 24.51
CA GLY A 159 5.99 3.90 24.16
C GLY A 159 7.45 3.92 24.67
N LYS A 160 8.39 3.29 23.94
CA LYS A 160 9.83 3.49 24.13
C LYS A 160 10.35 4.60 23.21
N PRO A 161 11.20 5.51 23.70
CA PRO A 161 11.70 6.62 22.92
C PRO A 161 12.74 6.14 21.90
N GLU A 162 12.39 6.17 20.61
CA GLU A 162 13.37 6.23 19.54
C GLU A 162 14.04 7.63 19.51
N HIS A 163 15.28 7.70 19.02
CA HIS A 163 16.03 8.94 18.82
C HIS A 163 15.47 9.75 17.64
N ILE A 164 14.21 10.16 17.73
CA ILE A 164 13.52 10.97 16.73
C ILE A 164 13.73 12.45 17.06
N THR A 165 14.07 13.24 16.04
CA THR A 165 14.13 14.70 16.12
C THR A 165 12.71 15.26 16.31
N THR A 166 12.51 16.07 17.34
CA THR A 166 11.20 16.64 17.67
C THR A 166 11.11 18.08 17.19
N TYR A 167 10.06 18.40 16.44
CA TYR A 167 9.74 19.76 15.98
C TYR A 167 8.70 20.42 16.89
N SER A 168 8.27 21.66 16.64
CA SER A 168 7.11 22.23 17.34
C SER A 168 5.81 21.48 16.93
N TRP A 169 4.75 21.51 17.76
CA TRP A 169 3.52 20.77 17.44
C TRP A 169 2.90 21.25 16.13
N ARG A 170 2.82 22.59 15.95
CA ARG A 170 2.32 23.24 14.74
C ARG A 170 3.11 22.80 13.52
N LEU A 171 4.44 22.83 13.64
CA LEU A 171 5.32 22.44 12.54
C LEU A 171 5.17 20.95 12.21
N SER A 172 5.04 20.07 13.20
CA SER A 172 4.88 18.63 12.96
C SER A 172 3.58 18.32 12.19
N ILE A 173 2.49 19.01 12.51
CA ILE A 173 1.22 18.87 11.78
C ILE A 173 1.32 19.48 10.39
N ILE A 174 1.89 20.68 10.25
CA ILE A 174 2.09 21.31 8.94
C ILE A 174 2.95 20.42 8.04
N MET A 175 4.01 19.82 8.57
CA MET A 175 4.87 18.90 7.84
C MET A 175 4.13 17.61 7.44
N THR A 176 3.31 17.05 8.34
CA THR A 176 2.53 15.83 8.07
C THR A 176 1.45 16.09 7.01
N VAL A 177 0.61 17.11 7.22
CA VAL A 177 -0.48 17.44 6.29
C VAL A 177 0.07 17.97 4.98
N GLY A 178 1.07 18.87 5.02
CA GLY A 178 1.75 19.37 3.83
C GLY A 178 2.44 18.26 3.05
N GLY A 179 3.06 17.30 3.74
CA GLY A 179 3.66 16.12 3.14
C GLY A 179 2.65 15.26 2.38
N LEU A 180 1.50 14.97 3.00
CA LEU A 180 0.40 14.25 2.33
C LEU A 180 -0.11 14.98 1.08
N VAL A 181 -0.29 16.30 1.16
CA VAL A 181 -0.71 17.12 0.01
C VAL A 181 0.35 17.08 -1.10
N CYS A 182 1.63 17.22 -0.74
CA CYS A 182 2.73 17.11 -1.70
C CYS A 182 2.77 15.73 -2.35
N LEU A 183 2.62 14.64 -1.58
CA LEU A 183 2.59 13.29 -2.12
C LEU A 183 1.45 13.09 -3.12
N PHE A 184 0.24 13.54 -2.76
CA PHE A 184 -0.91 13.47 -3.65
C PHE A 184 -0.69 14.26 -4.95
N LEU A 185 -0.26 15.52 -4.84
CA LEU A 185 -0.04 16.38 -6.01
C LEU A 185 1.13 15.90 -6.88
N GLY A 186 2.23 15.47 -6.25
CA GLY A 186 3.41 14.96 -6.92
C GLY A 186 3.12 13.63 -7.63
N GLY A 187 2.41 12.71 -6.96
CA GLY A 187 1.94 11.45 -7.54
C GLY A 187 1.04 11.69 -8.73
N LYS A 188 0.01 12.54 -8.58
CA LYS A 188 -0.88 12.91 -9.69
C LYS A 188 -0.12 13.51 -10.87
N LEU A 189 0.77 14.47 -10.61
CA LEU A 189 1.55 15.10 -11.67
C LEU A 189 2.44 14.09 -12.41
N LEU A 190 3.07 13.17 -11.68
CA LEU A 190 3.89 12.12 -12.27
C LEU A 190 3.05 11.16 -13.13
N VAL A 191 1.93 10.67 -12.61
CA VAL A 191 1.04 9.72 -13.30
C VAL A 191 0.43 10.34 -14.56
N ASP A 192 -0.15 11.54 -14.46
CA ASP A 192 -0.79 12.22 -15.60
C ASP A 192 0.20 12.39 -16.77
N ASN A 193 1.45 12.75 -16.46
CA ASN A 193 2.48 12.96 -17.48
C ASN A 193 3.10 11.66 -17.99
N ALA A 194 3.19 10.61 -17.15
CA ALA A 194 3.57 9.27 -17.59
C ALA A 194 2.55 8.70 -18.59
N ILE A 195 1.26 8.89 -18.36
CA ILE A 195 0.18 8.50 -19.30
C ILE A 195 0.33 9.23 -20.64
N ILE A 196 0.60 10.54 -20.63
CA ILE A 196 0.81 11.31 -21.87
C ILE A 196 1.99 10.73 -22.67
N LEU A 197 3.11 10.44 -22.01
CA LEU A 197 4.28 9.86 -22.68
C LEU A 197 4.00 8.46 -23.22
N ALA A 198 3.27 7.63 -22.47
CA ALA A 198 2.89 6.28 -22.89
C ALA A 198 1.97 6.27 -24.12
N ARG A 199 1.01 7.19 -24.18
CA ARG A 199 0.16 7.37 -25.37
C ARG A 199 0.96 7.80 -26.59
N ILE A 200 1.92 8.72 -26.41
CA ILE A 200 2.83 9.14 -27.48
C ILE A 200 3.71 7.96 -27.94
N ALA A 201 4.09 7.07 -27.03
CA ALA A 201 4.84 5.85 -27.31
C ALA A 201 3.99 4.73 -27.94
N GLY A 202 2.68 4.94 -28.16
CA GLY A 202 1.79 3.97 -28.79
C GLY A 202 1.29 2.85 -27.87
N MET A 203 1.41 3.00 -26.55
CA MET A 203 0.86 2.03 -25.60
C MET A 203 -0.67 2.06 -25.60
N SER A 204 -1.30 0.89 -25.50
CA SER A 204 -2.76 0.77 -25.41
C SER A 204 -3.28 1.30 -24.07
N GLU A 205 -4.52 1.81 -24.03
CA GLU A 205 -5.15 2.29 -22.79
C GLU A 205 -5.23 1.18 -21.72
N ALA A 206 -5.44 -0.07 -22.14
CA ALA A 206 -5.42 -1.22 -21.24
C ALA A 206 -4.04 -1.39 -20.58
N LEU A 207 -2.96 -1.36 -21.37
CA LEU A 207 -1.60 -1.48 -20.85
C LEU A 207 -1.23 -0.31 -19.94
N ILE A 208 -1.64 0.91 -20.28
CA ILE A 208 -1.44 2.11 -19.44
C ILE A 208 -2.14 1.95 -18.08
N GLY A 209 -3.39 1.48 -18.08
CA GLY A 209 -4.16 1.25 -16.85
C GLY A 209 -3.56 0.18 -15.95
N LEU A 210 -3.16 -0.96 -16.54
CA LEU A 210 -2.60 -2.11 -15.82
C LEU A 210 -1.17 -1.85 -15.28
N THR A 211 -0.44 -0.90 -15.86
CA THR A 211 0.97 -0.65 -15.50
C THR A 211 1.18 0.71 -14.86
N ILE A 212 1.01 1.80 -15.61
CA ILE A 212 1.36 3.16 -15.17
C ILE A 212 0.41 3.65 -14.10
N VAL A 213 -0.89 3.42 -14.25
CA VAL A 213 -1.88 3.87 -13.25
C VAL A 213 -1.75 3.05 -11.97
N ALA A 214 -1.64 1.72 -12.10
CA ALA A 214 -1.51 0.81 -10.95
C ALA A 214 -0.23 1.03 -10.14
N VAL A 215 0.91 1.26 -10.79
CA VAL A 215 2.16 1.64 -10.09
C VAL A 215 2.06 3.09 -9.58
N GLY A 216 1.38 3.94 -10.35
CA GLY A 216 1.22 5.36 -10.11
C GLY A 216 0.52 5.71 -8.79
N THR A 217 -0.54 4.99 -8.47
CA THR A 217 -1.29 5.17 -7.21
C THR A 217 -0.43 4.86 -5.99
N SER A 218 0.48 3.89 -6.09
CA SER A 218 1.37 3.47 -4.99
C SER A 218 2.73 4.18 -4.96
N LEU A 219 2.92 5.24 -5.77
CA LEU A 219 4.11 6.09 -5.70
C LEU A 219 4.27 6.84 -4.36
N PRO A 220 3.20 7.34 -3.70
CA PRO A 220 3.28 7.90 -2.36
C PRO A 220 3.85 6.91 -1.34
N GLU A 221 3.40 5.66 -1.37
CA GLU A 221 3.89 4.58 -0.51
C GLU A 221 5.36 4.28 -0.79
N LEU A 222 5.75 4.23 -2.07
CA LEU A 222 7.13 3.98 -2.49
C LEU A 222 8.05 5.08 -1.97
N ALA A 223 7.70 6.34 -2.23
CA ALA A 223 8.48 7.49 -1.80
C ALA A 223 8.59 7.54 -0.27
N THR A 224 7.48 7.36 0.44
CA THR A 224 7.44 7.42 1.91
C THR A 224 8.24 6.30 2.56
N SER A 225 8.11 5.07 2.06
CA SER A 225 8.79 3.90 2.65
C SER A 225 10.30 3.93 2.40
N ILE A 226 10.72 4.36 1.21
CA ILE A 226 12.15 4.54 0.90
C ILE A 226 12.76 5.63 1.77
N ILE A 227 12.11 6.79 1.88
CA ILE A 227 12.62 7.90 2.69
C ILE A 227 12.64 7.51 4.17
N ALA A 228 11.62 6.83 4.68
CA ALA A 228 11.63 6.28 6.04
C ALA A 228 12.80 5.31 6.28
N ALA A 229 13.07 4.41 5.32
CA ALA A 229 14.20 3.50 5.39
C ALA A 229 15.55 4.24 5.40
N MET A 230 15.69 5.28 4.58
CA MET A 230 16.90 6.11 4.52
C MET A 230 17.16 6.90 5.82
N HIS A 231 16.10 7.29 6.54
CA HIS A 231 16.19 7.91 7.86
C HIS A 231 16.24 6.91 9.02
N HIS A 232 16.36 5.61 8.73
CA HIS A 232 16.37 4.54 9.73
C HIS A 232 15.10 4.49 10.60
N HIS A 233 13.98 4.95 10.06
CA HIS A 233 12.66 4.84 10.68
C HIS A 233 11.98 3.53 10.21
N ASP A 234 12.55 2.40 10.61
CA ASP A 234 12.09 1.04 10.24
C ASP A 234 10.58 0.84 10.44
N ASP A 235 10.08 1.29 11.59
CA ASP A 235 8.67 1.26 11.96
C ASP A 235 7.75 1.95 10.95
N ILE A 236 8.17 3.10 10.45
CA ILE A 236 7.38 3.87 9.50
C ILE A 236 7.48 3.22 8.12
N ALA A 237 8.66 2.74 7.72
CA ALA A 237 8.85 2.06 6.44
C ALA A 237 8.01 0.78 6.34
N VAL A 238 8.13 -0.13 7.31
CA VAL A 238 7.39 -1.40 7.31
C VAL A 238 5.91 -1.18 7.65
N GLY A 239 5.62 -0.32 8.64
CA GLY A 239 4.26 0.01 9.05
C GLY A 239 3.46 0.66 7.93
N ASN A 240 4.06 1.53 7.12
CA ASN A 240 3.39 2.10 5.95
C ASN A 240 2.97 1.00 4.96
N ILE A 241 3.89 0.07 4.63
CA ILE A 241 3.64 -0.99 3.64
C ILE A 241 2.58 -1.99 4.12
N VAL A 242 2.76 -2.55 5.32
CA VAL A 242 1.83 -3.55 5.87
C VAL A 242 0.49 -2.90 6.20
N GLY A 243 0.52 -1.65 6.71
CA GLY A 243 -0.66 -0.84 6.96
C GLY A 243 -1.45 -0.57 5.68
N SER A 244 -0.81 -0.09 4.62
CA SER A 244 -1.47 0.14 3.33
C SER A 244 -2.12 -1.13 2.78
N ASN A 245 -1.51 -2.31 2.93
CA ASN A 245 -2.14 -3.56 2.51
C ASN A 245 -3.43 -3.89 3.26
N ILE A 246 -3.43 -3.63 4.57
CA ILE A 246 -4.60 -3.80 5.45
C ILE A 246 -5.68 -2.78 5.08
N PHE A 247 -5.31 -1.52 4.83
CA PHE A 247 -6.23 -0.43 4.47
C PHE A 247 -6.84 -0.66 3.08
N ASN A 248 -6.05 -1.06 2.10
CA ASN A 248 -6.50 -1.37 0.75
C ASN A 248 -7.65 -2.39 0.75
N VAL A 249 -7.55 -3.43 1.57
CA VAL A 249 -8.60 -4.44 1.65
C VAL A 249 -9.73 -4.03 2.59
N PHE A 250 -9.44 -3.80 3.87
CA PHE A 250 -10.53 -3.66 4.84
C PHE A 250 -11.23 -2.31 4.77
N TRP A 251 -10.49 -1.25 4.44
CA TRP A 251 -11.05 0.09 4.35
C TRP A 251 -11.49 0.44 2.93
N ILE A 252 -10.60 0.34 1.93
CA ILE A 252 -10.90 0.81 0.57
C ILE A 252 -11.86 -0.15 -0.13
N LEU A 253 -11.50 -1.43 -0.24
CA LEU A 253 -12.38 -2.43 -0.84
C LEU A 253 -13.64 -2.64 0.00
N GLY A 254 -13.52 -2.62 1.33
CA GLY A 254 -14.66 -2.64 2.24
C GLY A 254 -15.65 -1.51 1.96
N LEU A 255 -15.21 -0.26 1.97
CA LEU A 255 -16.07 0.91 1.72
C LEU A 255 -16.70 0.83 0.31
N THR A 256 -15.90 0.48 -0.69
CA THR A 256 -16.38 0.36 -2.06
C THR A 256 -17.44 -0.74 -2.20
N GLY A 257 -17.22 -1.89 -1.55
CA GLY A 257 -18.17 -2.99 -1.46
C GLY A 257 -19.47 -2.62 -0.75
N THR A 258 -19.43 -1.78 0.30
CA THR A 258 -20.66 -1.29 0.95
C THR A 258 -21.52 -0.44 0.01
N MET A 259 -20.88 0.33 -0.87
CA MET A 259 -21.56 1.20 -1.82
C MET A 259 -22.14 0.40 -3.00
N LEU A 260 -21.35 -0.51 -3.56
CA LEU A 260 -21.64 -1.20 -4.82
C LEU A 260 -21.20 -2.67 -4.73
N GLN A 261 -21.99 -3.58 -5.31
CA GLN A 261 -21.57 -4.95 -5.52
C GLN A 261 -20.51 -4.98 -6.62
N LEU A 262 -19.40 -5.68 -6.39
CA LEU A 262 -18.27 -5.75 -7.32
C LEU A 262 -18.21 -7.16 -7.92
N PRO A 263 -18.67 -7.36 -9.17
CA PRO A 263 -18.45 -8.61 -9.88
C PRO A 263 -16.99 -9.03 -9.81
N PHE A 264 -16.75 -10.30 -9.49
CA PHE A 264 -15.42 -10.85 -9.33
C PHE A 264 -15.13 -11.83 -10.47
N ASN A 265 -14.20 -11.44 -11.33
CA ASN A 265 -13.79 -12.26 -12.46
C ASN A 265 -12.83 -13.38 -12.00
N PRO A 266 -13.10 -14.67 -12.30
CA PRO A 266 -12.23 -15.78 -11.91
C PRO A 266 -10.77 -15.65 -12.34
N THR A 267 -10.49 -14.87 -13.40
CA THR A 267 -9.12 -14.62 -13.83
C THR A 267 -8.32 -13.81 -12.81
N ALA A 268 -8.96 -12.99 -11.97
CA ALA A 268 -8.33 -12.26 -10.87
C ALA A 268 -7.78 -13.17 -9.76
N ASN A 269 -8.19 -14.45 -9.70
CA ASN A 269 -7.69 -15.40 -8.72
C ASN A 269 -6.19 -15.61 -8.77
N ILE A 270 -5.59 -15.55 -9.97
CA ILE A 270 -4.14 -15.70 -10.11
C ILE A 270 -3.44 -14.55 -9.39
N ASP A 271 -3.93 -13.32 -9.57
CA ASP A 271 -3.35 -12.12 -8.98
C ASP A 271 -3.54 -12.14 -7.45
N VAL A 272 -4.73 -12.53 -6.98
CA VAL A 272 -5.00 -12.69 -5.54
C VAL A 272 -4.08 -13.75 -4.92
N LEU A 273 -3.86 -14.89 -5.58
CA LEU A 273 -2.96 -15.94 -5.10
C LEU A 273 -1.49 -15.49 -5.10
N VAL A 274 -1.06 -14.68 -6.06
CA VAL A 274 0.26 -14.03 -6.02
C VAL A 274 0.35 -13.10 -4.82
N GLY A 275 -0.69 -12.32 -4.51
CA GLY A 275 -0.76 -11.47 -3.32
C GLY A 275 -0.69 -12.25 -2.01
N VAL A 276 -1.41 -13.37 -1.91
CA VAL A 276 -1.32 -14.32 -0.79
C VAL A 276 0.11 -14.84 -0.68
N GLY A 277 0.68 -15.35 -1.78
CA GLY A 277 2.03 -15.89 -1.82
C GLY A 277 3.09 -14.87 -1.41
N ALA A 278 2.99 -13.63 -1.88
CA ALA A 278 3.89 -12.54 -1.51
C ALA A 278 3.84 -12.23 -0.01
N THR A 279 2.64 -12.14 0.56
CA THR A 279 2.46 -11.81 1.98
C THR A 279 2.87 -12.97 2.90
N VAL A 280 2.58 -14.21 2.49
CA VAL A 280 3.06 -15.41 3.18
C VAL A 280 4.58 -15.52 3.12
N LEU A 281 5.18 -15.22 1.96
CA LEU A 281 6.63 -15.20 1.80
C LEU A 281 7.27 -14.17 2.73
N LEU A 282 6.68 -12.98 2.85
CA LEU A 282 7.10 -11.98 3.84
C LEU A 282 7.05 -12.53 5.27
N PHE A 283 5.95 -13.16 5.66
CA PHE A 283 5.84 -13.77 6.99
C PHE A 283 6.93 -14.83 7.22
N VAL A 284 7.16 -15.72 6.26
CA VAL A 284 8.20 -16.75 6.33
C VAL A 284 9.60 -16.12 6.44
N PHE A 285 9.87 -15.05 5.71
CA PHE A 285 11.14 -14.33 5.76
C PHE A 285 11.43 -13.69 7.12
N MET A 286 10.43 -13.47 7.98
CA MET A 286 10.67 -13.03 9.37
C MET A 286 11.42 -14.08 10.20
N PHE A 287 11.40 -15.35 9.77
CA PHE A 287 12.01 -16.48 10.45
C PHE A 287 13.26 -17.03 9.74
N ILE A 288 13.53 -16.61 8.50
CA ILE A 288 14.68 -17.04 7.70
C ILE A 288 15.74 -15.93 7.68
N GLY A 289 17.01 -16.29 7.89
CA GLY A 289 18.09 -15.31 7.98
C GLY A 289 18.18 -14.68 9.36
N ARG A 290 18.27 -13.35 9.45
CA ARG A 290 18.23 -12.64 10.73
C ARG A 290 16.78 -12.49 11.18
N ARG A 291 16.47 -13.01 12.37
CA ARG A 291 15.10 -12.96 12.93
C ARG A 291 14.56 -11.53 12.96
N ASN A 292 13.28 -11.40 12.58
CA ASN A 292 12.53 -10.14 12.59
C ASN A 292 13.22 -9.03 11.77
N LYS A 293 13.78 -9.38 10.61
CA LYS A 293 14.48 -8.44 9.75
C LYS A 293 14.25 -8.80 8.29
N VAL A 294 14.10 -7.79 7.44
CA VAL A 294 14.14 -7.94 5.98
C VAL A 294 15.54 -7.56 5.49
N ASP A 295 16.35 -8.56 5.19
CA ASP A 295 17.71 -8.40 4.67
C ASP A 295 17.72 -8.09 3.16
N ARG A 296 18.83 -7.54 2.66
CA ARG A 296 18.96 -7.14 1.23
C ARG A 296 18.65 -8.26 0.25
N TRP A 297 19.05 -9.49 0.55
CA TRP A 297 18.82 -10.62 -0.35
C TRP A 297 17.33 -11.01 -0.43
N GLN A 298 16.58 -10.85 0.67
CA GLN A 298 15.13 -11.00 0.68
C GLN A 298 14.49 -9.91 -0.17
N GLY A 299 14.99 -8.68 -0.06
CA GLY A 299 14.60 -7.57 -0.92
C GLY A 299 14.84 -7.83 -2.41
N ILE A 300 16.00 -8.37 -2.78
CA ILE A 300 16.32 -8.77 -4.16
C ILE A 300 15.34 -9.85 -4.64
N THR A 301 15.01 -10.81 -3.77
CA THR A 301 14.05 -11.87 -4.12
C THR A 301 12.66 -11.27 -4.38
N PHE A 302 12.19 -10.37 -3.53
CA PHE A 302 10.92 -9.66 -3.72
C PHE A 302 10.87 -8.89 -5.03
N VAL A 303 11.87 -8.05 -5.32
CA VAL A 303 11.90 -7.27 -6.57
C VAL A 303 11.97 -8.18 -7.79
N THR A 304 12.73 -9.27 -7.71
CA THR A 304 12.81 -10.27 -8.80
C THR A 304 11.44 -10.91 -9.06
N LEU A 305 10.73 -11.31 -8.00
CA LEU A 305 9.38 -11.85 -8.12
C LEU A 305 8.39 -10.82 -8.68
N TYR A 306 8.52 -9.55 -8.30
CA TYR A 306 7.71 -8.47 -8.89
C TYR A 306 7.94 -8.36 -10.39
N ILE A 307 9.20 -8.36 -10.85
CA ILE A 307 9.54 -8.30 -12.27
C ILE A 307 8.95 -9.49 -13.03
N ILE A 308 9.07 -10.70 -12.49
CA ILE A 308 8.48 -11.92 -13.07
C ILE A 308 6.96 -11.78 -13.17
N TYR A 309 6.30 -11.32 -12.10
CA TYR A 309 4.86 -11.10 -12.08
C TYR A 309 4.41 -10.04 -13.10
N THR A 310 5.12 -8.91 -13.21
CA THR A 310 4.83 -7.88 -14.21
C THR A 310 5.02 -8.41 -15.64
N MET A 311 6.07 -9.21 -15.90
CA MET A 311 6.25 -9.86 -17.21
C MET A 311 5.10 -10.81 -17.54
N TYR A 312 4.64 -11.59 -16.56
CA TYR A 312 3.46 -12.45 -16.72
C TYR A 312 2.20 -11.63 -17.02
N LEU A 313 1.96 -10.52 -16.31
CA LEU A 313 0.82 -9.63 -16.58
C LEU A 313 0.86 -9.05 -18.00
N ILE A 314 2.03 -8.63 -18.47
CA ILE A 314 2.20 -8.10 -19.83
C ILE A 314 1.92 -9.16 -20.90
N GLN A 315 2.18 -10.44 -20.62
CA GLN A 315 1.86 -11.53 -21.57
C GLN A 315 0.38 -11.93 -21.53
N ARG A 316 -0.29 -11.75 -20.39
CA ARG A 316 -1.69 -12.09 -20.18
C ARG A 316 -2.66 -11.03 -20.72
N GLY A 317 -2.27 -9.76 -20.70
CA GLY A 317 -3.08 -8.61 -21.17
C GLY A 317 -2.75 -8.20 -22.60
#